data_AF-A0A7C4XEG2-F1
#
_entry.id   AF-A0A7C4XEG2-F1
#
_cell.length_a   1.000
_cell.length_b   1.000
_cell.length_c   1.000
_cell.angle_alpha   90.00
_cell.angle_beta   90.00
_cell.angle_gamma   90.00
#
_symmetry.space_group_name_H-M   'P 1'
#
loop_
_entity.id
_entity.type
_entity.pdbx_description
1 polymer ?
#
loop_
_entity_poly.entity_id
_entity_poly.type
_entity_poly.pdbx_seq_one_letter_code
_entity_poly.pdbx_strand_id
1 'polypeptide(L)'
;MAGISIWKEGRKMTSILTMLSSGISTLESNITGSPQFLFRFIIPIFLVFVVSFSYSRLSKRAYIDAPPTLAQMKEPFDLPADRFNREVNIIQSNNYEKYLADMGNDFETLMQNSMAFKRLMKAYRRYDAMSKSTYKKRKKRGEELKLDTFRKILDLYASVRKMKMEHFELASVKEGANTK
;
A
#
# COMPACT_ATOMS: atom_id res chain seq x y z
N MET A 1 -1.71 -1.67 -65.03
CA MET A 1 -2.92 -1.77 -64.19
C MET A 1 -2.67 -1.11 -62.82
N ALA A 2 -2.63 0.23 -62.75
CA ALA A 2 -2.30 0.98 -61.53
C ALA A 2 -3.45 1.90 -61.05
N GLY A 3 -4.69 1.64 -61.49
CA GLY A 3 -5.85 2.51 -61.20
C GLY A 3 -6.70 2.10 -59.99
N ILE A 4 -6.46 0.94 -59.37
CA ILE A 4 -7.39 0.37 -58.37
C ILE A 4 -6.96 0.69 -56.92
N SER A 5 -5.66 0.95 -56.65
CA SER A 5 -5.16 1.20 -55.28
C SER A 5 -5.51 2.60 -54.75
N ILE A 6 -5.39 3.64 -55.59
CA ILE A 6 -5.68 5.05 -55.23
C ILE A 6 -7.16 5.22 -54.81
N TRP A 7 -8.06 4.46 -55.43
CA TRP A 7 -9.51 4.52 -55.17
C TRP A 7 -9.92 3.84 -53.83
N LYS A 8 -9.02 3.04 -53.23
CA LYS A 8 -9.27 2.34 -51.95
C LYS A 8 -8.81 3.18 -50.75
N GLU A 9 -7.78 4.01 -50.90
CA GLU A 9 -7.31 4.95 -49.88
C GLU A 9 -8.20 6.18 -49.76
N GLY A 10 -8.66 6.73 -50.89
CA GLY A 10 -9.63 7.84 -50.90
C GLY A 10 -10.94 7.49 -50.16
N ARG A 11 -11.42 6.25 -50.28
CA ARG A 11 -12.61 5.76 -49.56
C ARG A 11 -12.41 5.58 -48.06
N LYS A 12 -11.19 5.26 -47.61
CA LYS A 12 -10.87 5.19 -46.17
C LYS A 12 -10.79 6.58 -45.56
N MET A 13 -10.15 7.52 -46.24
CA MET A 13 -10.08 8.92 -45.80
C MET A 13 -11.47 9.56 -45.75
N THR A 14 -12.33 9.34 -46.75
CA THR A 14 -13.71 9.84 -46.69
C THR A 14 -14.53 9.17 -45.59
N SER A 15 -14.32 7.88 -45.30
CA SER A 15 -15.00 7.21 -44.18
C SER A 15 -14.56 7.72 -42.80
N ILE A 16 -13.28 8.07 -42.63
CA ILE A 16 -12.77 8.63 -41.37
C ILE A 16 -13.29 10.05 -41.20
N LEU A 17 -13.29 10.85 -42.27
CA LEU A 17 -13.81 12.22 -42.24
C LEU A 17 -15.33 12.25 -41.99
N THR A 18 -16.10 11.32 -42.58
CA THR A 18 -17.54 11.22 -42.30
C THR A 18 -17.79 10.74 -40.87
N MET A 19 -17.06 9.74 -40.37
CA MET A 19 -17.14 9.32 -38.97
C MET A 19 -16.80 10.46 -38.00
N LEU A 20 -15.78 11.26 -38.29
CA LEU A 20 -15.42 12.43 -37.48
C LEU A 20 -16.52 13.50 -37.54
N SER A 21 -17.06 13.80 -38.71
CA SER A 21 -18.15 14.79 -38.85
C SER A 21 -19.43 14.36 -38.11
N SER A 22 -19.77 13.07 -38.15
CA SER A 22 -20.91 12.50 -37.42
C SER A 22 -20.67 12.48 -35.92
N GLY A 23 -19.42 12.25 -35.49
CA GLY A 23 -19.01 12.37 -34.09
C GLY A 23 -19.12 13.81 -33.57
N ILE A 24 -18.77 14.80 -34.39
CA ILE A 24 -18.85 16.21 -34.04
C ILE A 24 -20.32 16.68 -33.95
N SER A 25 -21.16 16.31 -34.93
CA SER A 25 -22.58 16.71 -34.91
C SER A 25 -23.38 16.06 -33.78
N THR A 26 -23.04 14.82 -33.41
CA THR A 26 -23.60 14.16 -32.23
C THR A 26 -23.07 14.77 -30.93
N LEU A 27 -21.83 15.25 -30.88
CA LEU A 27 -21.33 16.02 -29.74
C LEU A 27 -22.08 17.35 -29.58
N GLU A 28 -22.26 18.11 -30.67
CA GLU A 28 -22.98 19.40 -30.64
C GLU A 28 -24.44 19.24 -30.18
N SER A 29 -25.15 18.22 -30.66
CA SER A 29 -26.53 17.96 -30.25
C SER A 29 -26.63 17.56 -28.77
N ASN A 30 -25.70 16.75 -28.26
CA ASN A 30 -25.65 16.37 -26.85
C ASN A 30 -25.26 17.53 -25.92
N ILE A 31 -24.38 18.44 -26.38
CA ILE A 31 -23.99 19.66 -25.65
C ILE A 31 -25.20 20.60 -25.52
N THR A 32 -26.00 20.74 -26.59
CA THR A 32 -27.17 21.61 -26.59
C THR A 32 -28.32 21.05 -25.75
N GLY A 33 -28.53 19.73 -25.78
CA GLY A 33 -29.59 19.06 -25.03
C GLY A 33 -29.28 18.81 -23.54
N SER A 34 -27.99 18.69 -23.18
CA SER A 34 -27.58 18.42 -21.80
C SER A 34 -26.17 18.95 -21.49
N PRO A 35 -26.03 20.22 -21.06
CA PRO A 35 -24.72 20.80 -20.77
C PRO A 35 -23.96 20.07 -19.64
N GLN A 36 -24.65 19.26 -18.84
CA GLN A 36 -24.05 18.41 -17.81
C GLN A 36 -23.15 17.30 -18.36
N PHE A 37 -23.34 16.88 -19.62
CA PHE A 37 -22.49 15.90 -20.29
C PHE A 37 -21.04 16.37 -20.40
N LEU A 38 -20.84 17.68 -20.63
CA LEU A 38 -19.50 18.29 -20.71
C LEU A 38 -18.71 18.11 -19.41
N PHE A 39 -19.36 18.19 -18.24
CA PHE A 39 -18.68 18.02 -16.97
C PHE A 39 -18.03 16.65 -16.81
N ARG A 40 -18.58 15.59 -17.43
CA ARG A 40 -17.99 14.24 -17.36
C ARG A 40 -16.63 14.15 -18.05
N PHE A 41 -16.36 15.02 -19.04
CA PHE A 41 -15.08 15.07 -19.74
C PHE A 41 -14.17 16.17 -19.19
N ILE A 42 -14.73 17.32 -18.82
CA ILE A 42 -13.96 18.45 -18.30
C ILE A 42 -13.39 18.14 -16.92
N ILE A 43 -14.13 17.49 -16.02
CA ILE A 43 -13.68 17.18 -14.66
C ILE A 43 -12.39 16.33 -14.64
N PRO A 44 -12.28 15.18 -15.34
CA PRO A 44 -11.05 14.39 -15.33
C PRO A 44 -9.87 15.13 -15.97
N ILE A 45 -10.08 15.88 -17.05
CA ILE A 45 -9.04 16.70 -17.69
C ILE A 45 -8.54 17.78 -16.72
N PHE A 46 -9.47 18.44 -16.03
CA PHE A 46 -9.15 19.46 -15.03
C PHE A 46 -8.40 18.87 -13.82
N LEU A 47 -8.79 17.69 -13.33
CA LEU A 47 -8.11 16.98 -12.24
C LEU A 47 -6.64 16.68 -12.59
N VAL A 48 -6.37 16.17 -13.80
CA VAL A 48 -5.01 15.93 -14.28
C VAL A 48 -4.20 17.22 -14.31
N PHE A 49 -4.82 18.32 -14.73
CA PHE A 49 -4.18 19.63 -14.78
C PHE A 49 -3.85 20.16 -13.38
N VAL A 50 -4.78 20.05 -12.42
CA VAL A 50 -4.57 20.47 -11.02
C VAL A 50 -3.48 19.65 -10.35
N VAL A 51 -3.46 18.33 -10.54
CA VAL A 51 -2.42 17.45 -9.98
C VAL A 51 -1.06 17.79 -10.58
N SER A 52 -0.98 17.94 -11.90
CA SER A 52 0.27 18.27 -12.60
C SER A 52 0.81 19.64 -12.18
N PHE A 53 -0.07 20.64 -12.07
CA PHE A 53 0.30 21.97 -11.62
C PHE A 53 0.74 21.98 -10.15
N SER A 54 0.05 21.23 -9.29
CA SER A 54 0.42 21.06 -7.88
C SER A 54 1.79 20.41 -7.74
N TYR A 55 2.05 19.33 -8.50
CA TYR A 55 3.36 18.67 -8.53
C TYR A 55 4.46 19.61 -9.02
N SER A 56 4.24 20.37 -10.09
CA SER A 56 5.22 21.32 -10.61
C SER A 56 5.50 22.48 -9.65
N ARG A 57 4.49 22.94 -8.89
CA ARG A 57 4.65 24.02 -7.92
C ARG A 57 5.31 23.54 -6.62
N LEU A 58 5.06 22.31 -6.21
CA LEU A 58 5.71 21.66 -5.07
C LEU A 58 7.15 21.25 -5.40
N SER A 59 7.42 20.73 -6.60
CA SER A 59 8.78 20.34 -6.99
C SER A 59 9.75 21.53 -7.10
N LYS A 60 9.25 22.71 -7.49
CA LYS A 60 10.05 23.95 -7.49
C LYS A 60 10.41 24.47 -6.09
N ARG A 61 9.77 23.96 -5.03
CA ARG A 61 10.10 24.26 -3.62
C ARG A 61 10.88 23.15 -2.93
N ALA A 62 11.02 21.98 -3.55
CA ALA A 62 12.03 21.03 -3.13
C ALA A 62 13.39 21.65 -3.51
N TYR A 63 14.08 22.16 -2.49
CA TYR A 63 15.48 22.56 -2.59
C TYR A 63 16.23 21.38 -3.24
N ILE A 64 16.64 21.56 -4.49
CA ILE A 64 17.46 20.58 -5.18
C ILE A 64 18.77 20.57 -4.41
N ASP A 65 19.06 19.44 -3.76
CA ASP A 65 20.24 19.23 -2.95
C ASP A 65 21.46 19.84 -3.66
N ALA A 66 22.17 20.70 -2.93
CA ALA A 66 23.48 21.18 -3.33
C ALA A 66 24.35 19.98 -3.77
N PRO A 67 25.29 20.15 -4.70
CA PRO A 67 26.23 19.08 -5.05
C PRO A 67 26.83 18.50 -3.76
N PRO A 68 26.88 17.16 -3.63
CA PRO A 68 27.23 16.51 -2.37
C PRO A 68 28.54 17.05 -1.85
N THR A 69 28.55 17.48 -0.59
CA THR A 69 29.77 18.00 0.03
C THR A 69 30.84 16.91 0.10
N LEU A 70 32.12 17.27 0.08
CA LEU A 70 33.24 16.32 0.21
C LEU A 70 33.16 15.47 1.50
N ALA A 71 32.38 15.91 2.50
CA ALA A 71 32.08 15.16 3.71
C ALA A 71 31.01 14.06 3.46
N GLN A 72 29.97 14.33 2.67
CA GLN A 72 28.97 13.33 2.27
C GLN A 72 29.53 12.26 1.32
N MET A 73 30.49 12.61 0.46
CA MET A 73 31.20 11.61 -0.36
C MET A 73 32.11 10.67 0.47
N LYS A 74 32.51 11.11 1.67
CA LYS A 74 33.31 10.34 2.62
C LYS A 74 32.49 9.69 3.72
N GLU A 75 31.18 9.92 3.73
CA GLU A 75 30.28 9.22 4.63
C GLU A 75 30.32 7.74 4.22
N PRO A 76 30.81 6.82 5.07
CA PRO A 76 30.78 5.41 4.75
C PRO A 76 29.30 5.07 4.58
N PHE A 77 28.91 4.75 3.35
CA PHE A 77 27.61 4.20 3.06
C PHE A 77 27.60 2.84 3.75
N ASP A 78 27.12 2.81 4.99
CA ASP A 78 26.98 1.60 5.78
C ASP A 78 25.77 0.85 5.21
N LEU A 79 25.97 0.30 4.00
CA LEU A 79 25.13 -0.78 3.48
C LEU A 79 25.06 -1.80 4.61
N PRO A 80 23.88 -2.15 5.14
CA PRO A 80 23.78 -3.14 6.21
C PRO A 80 24.40 -4.44 5.70
N ALA A 81 25.68 -4.66 6.04
CA ALA A 81 26.60 -5.53 5.29
C ALA A 81 26.31 -7.03 5.48
N ASP A 82 25.19 -7.39 6.09
CA ASP A 82 25.13 -8.65 6.82
C ASP A 82 23.79 -9.41 6.69
N ARG A 83 22.80 -8.89 5.94
CA ARG A 83 21.59 -9.68 5.64
C ARG A 83 21.68 -10.43 4.32
N PHE A 84 22.02 -9.75 3.23
CA PHE A 84 22.13 -10.39 1.92
C PHE A 84 23.24 -11.46 1.90
N ASN A 85 24.43 -11.15 2.43
CA ASN A 85 25.55 -12.10 2.50
C ASN A 85 25.26 -13.30 3.42
N ARG A 86 24.49 -13.09 4.50
CA ARG A 86 24.07 -14.15 5.42
C ARG A 86 23.02 -15.05 4.78
N GLU A 87 22.04 -14.48 4.09
CA GLU A 87 21.01 -15.25 3.36
C GLU A 87 21.59 -16.00 2.17
N VAL A 88 22.51 -15.40 1.40
CA VAL A 88 23.19 -16.07 0.28
C VAL A 88 24.00 -17.28 0.77
N ASN A 89 24.72 -17.17 1.88
CA ASN A 89 25.43 -18.30 2.49
C ASN A 89 24.47 -19.43 2.95
N ILE A 90 23.29 -19.08 3.47
CA ILE A 90 22.29 -20.07 3.90
C ILE A 90 21.66 -20.77 2.68
N ILE A 91 21.33 -20.03 1.62
CA ILE A 91 20.77 -20.59 0.38
C ILE A 91 21.79 -21.51 -0.32
N GLN A 92 23.06 -21.10 -0.38
CA GLN A 92 24.14 -21.91 -0.93
C GLN A 92 24.42 -23.17 -0.11
N SER A 93 24.11 -23.16 1.20
CA SER A 93 24.33 -24.30 2.10
C SER A 93 23.27 -25.42 1.98
N ASN A 94 22.21 -25.25 1.17
CA ASN A 94 21.07 -26.20 1.07
C ASN A 94 20.44 -26.57 2.43
N ASN A 95 20.63 -25.75 3.47
CA ASN A 95 20.17 -26.02 4.82
C ASN A 95 18.69 -25.64 4.98
N TYR A 96 17.82 -26.44 4.37
CA TYR A 96 16.36 -26.30 4.47
C TYR A 96 15.86 -26.49 5.91
N GLU A 97 16.57 -27.27 6.72
CA GLU A 97 16.22 -27.55 8.11
C GLU A 97 16.19 -26.28 8.95
N LYS A 98 17.12 -25.35 8.71
CA LYS A 98 17.12 -24.04 9.38
C LYS A 98 15.84 -23.25 9.10
N TYR A 99 15.39 -23.21 7.84
CA TYR A 99 14.14 -22.52 7.49
C TYR A 99 12.91 -23.18 8.12
N LEU A 100 12.88 -24.52 8.18
CA LEU A 100 11.80 -25.24 8.85
C LEU A 100 11.79 -25.00 10.37
N ALA A 101 12.97 -24.93 10.98
CA ALA A 101 13.10 -24.61 12.41
C ALA A 101 12.65 -23.18 12.72
N ASP A 102 13.05 -22.20 11.91
CA ASP A 102 12.65 -20.80 12.06
C ASP A 102 11.12 -20.64 11.89
N MET A 103 10.54 -21.26 10.85
CA MET A 103 9.08 -21.31 10.68
C MET A 103 8.38 -22.00 11.85
N GLY A 104 8.95 -23.09 12.37
CA GLY A 104 8.42 -23.79 13.55
C GLY A 104 8.36 -22.89 14.78
N ASN A 105 9.42 -22.14 15.04
CA ASN A 105 9.50 -21.18 16.15
C ASN A 105 8.47 -20.04 15.99
N ASP A 106 8.28 -19.54 14.76
CA ASP A 106 7.27 -18.52 14.46
C ASP A 106 5.85 -19.04 14.72
N PHE A 107 5.55 -20.28 14.28
CA PHE A 107 4.28 -20.93 14.55
C PHE A 107 4.03 -21.15 16.03
N GLU A 108 5.05 -21.57 16.78
CA GLU A 108 4.95 -21.73 18.23
C GLU A 108 4.64 -20.39 18.91
N THR A 109 5.34 -19.33 18.52
CA THR A 109 5.12 -17.97 19.03
C THR A 109 3.70 -17.49 18.73
N LEU A 110 3.20 -17.73 17.51
CA LEU A 110 1.81 -17.41 17.14
C LEU A 110 0.79 -18.21 17.97
N MET A 111 1.07 -19.49 18.24
CA MET A 111 0.21 -20.33 19.08
C MET A 111 0.16 -19.81 20.52
N GLN A 112 1.30 -19.46 21.10
CA GLN A 112 1.39 -18.86 22.43
C GLN A 112 0.62 -17.54 22.50
N ASN A 113 0.77 -16.67 21.49
CA ASN A 113 0.01 -15.43 21.39
C ASN A 113 -1.50 -15.67 21.27
N SER A 114 -1.93 -16.66 20.50
CA SER A 114 -3.34 -17.05 20.41
C SER A 114 -3.90 -17.52 21.75
N MET A 115 -3.15 -18.32 22.50
CA MET A 115 -3.53 -18.75 23.85
C MET A 115 -3.60 -17.56 24.83
N ALA A 116 -2.63 -16.65 24.79
CA ALA A 116 -2.63 -15.43 25.59
C ALA A 116 -3.84 -14.55 25.29
N PHE A 117 -4.16 -14.38 24.00
CA PHE A 117 -5.34 -13.64 23.56
C PHE A 117 -6.64 -14.23 24.12
N LYS A 118 -6.83 -15.55 24.03
CA LYS A 118 -8.02 -16.23 24.59
C LYS A 118 -8.14 -16.00 26.09
N ARG A 119 -7.03 -16.04 26.84
CA ARG A 119 -7.01 -15.77 28.29
C ARG A 119 -7.39 -14.32 28.59
N LEU A 120 -6.81 -13.35 27.88
CA LEU A 120 -7.13 -11.93 28.04
C LEU A 120 -8.59 -11.63 27.68
N MET A 121 -9.12 -12.22 26.63
CA MET A 121 -10.54 -12.09 26.25
C MET A 121 -11.48 -12.58 27.35
N LYS A 122 -11.17 -13.72 27.97
CA LYS A 122 -11.95 -14.25 29.11
C LYS A 122 -11.87 -13.30 30.31
N ALA A 123 -10.69 -12.75 30.62
CA ALA A 123 -10.50 -11.77 31.69
C ALA A 123 -11.27 -10.47 31.40
N TYR A 124 -11.20 -9.97 30.17
CA TYR A 124 -11.92 -8.77 29.74
C TYR A 124 -13.43 -8.90 29.95
N ARG A 125 -14.03 -10.03 29.51
CA ARG A 125 -15.46 -10.31 29.73
C ARG A 125 -15.83 -10.34 31.22
N ARG A 126 -14.97 -10.93 32.05
CA ARG A 126 -15.15 -10.95 33.51
C ARG A 126 -15.12 -9.54 34.11
N TYR A 127 -14.19 -8.70 33.69
CA TYR A 127 -14.07 -7.32 34.19
C TYR A 127 -15.16 -6.40 33.63
N ASP A 128 -15.64 -6.62 32.40
CA ASP A 128 -16.80 -5.91 31.88
C ASP A 128 -18.05 -6.21 32.69
N ALA A 129 -18.31 -7.47 33.02
CA ALA A 129 -19.38 -7.83 33.94
C ALA A 129 -19.20 -7.21 35.33
N MET A 130 -17.96 -7.15 35.84
CA MET A 130 -17.65 -6.50 37.13
C MET A 130 -17.89 -4.98 37.10
N SER A 131 -17.59 -4.32 35.97
CA SER A 131 -17.80 -2.87 35.78
C SER A 131 -19.28 -2.47 35.79
N LYS A 132 -20.19 -3.43 35.57
CA LYS A 132 -21.64 -3.24 35.62
C LYS A 132 -22.24 -3.50 37.00
N SER A 133 -21.42 -3.75 38.02
CA SER A 133 -21.89 -3.98 39.39
C SER A 133 -22.54 -2.74 39.99
N THR A 134 -23.58 -2.95 40.81
CA THR A 134 -24.22 -1.91 41.63
C THR A 134 -23.31 -1.38 42.74
N TYR A 135 -22.32 -2.17 43.18
CA TYR A 135 -21.41 -1.78 44.25
C TYR A 135 -20.28 -0.88 43.73
N LYS A 136 -20.26 0.39 44.19
CA LYS A 136 -19.34 1.45 43.69
C LYS A 136 -17.87 1.04 43.65
N LYS A 137 -17.31 0.44 44.72
CA LYS A 137 -15.88 0.06 44.74
C LYS A 137 -15.56 -1.06 43.74
N ARG A 138 -16.46 -2.03 43.59
CA ARG A 138 -16.30 -3.15 42.65
C ARG A 138 -16.44 -2.68 41.20
N LYS A 139 -17.38 -1.79 40.93
CA LYS A 139 -17.54 -1.14 39.62
C LYS A 139 -16.25 -0.43 39.20
N LYS A 140 -15.72 0.47 40.05
CA LYS A 140 -14.47 1.20 39.77
C LYS A 140 -13.30 0.24 39.49
N ARG A 141 -13.10 -0.77 40.35
CA ARG A 141 -12.07 -1.79 40.15
C ARG A 141 -12.27 -2.58 38.85
N GLY A 142 -13.52 -2.89 38.49
CA GLY A 142 -13.86 -3.55 37.23
C GLY A 142 -13.52 -2.71 36.01
N GLU A 143 -13.79 -1.40 36.05
CA GLU A 143 -13.44 -0.46 34.98
C GLU A 143 -11.92 -0.35 34.79
N GLU A 144 -11.17 -0.20 35.88
CA GLU A 144 -9.70 -0.14 35.86
C GLU A 144 -9.08 -1.41 35.25
N LEU A 145 -9.50 -2.59 35.74
CA LEU A 145 -8.98 -3.88 35.25
C LEU A 145 -9.42 -4.17 33.81
N LYS A 146 -10.62 -3.74 33.42
CA LYS A 146 -11.10 -3.85 32.04
C LYS A 146 -10.19 -3.05 31.10
N LEU A 147 -9.88 -1.81 31.49
CA LEU A 147 -9.03 -0.93 30.70
C LEU A 147 -7.59 -1.45 30.61
N ASP A 148 -7.02 -1.93 31.72
CA ASP A 148 -5.71 -2.58 31.72
C ASP A 148 -5.67 -3.83 30.82
N THR A 149 -6.69 -4.68 30.92
CA THR A 149 -6.79 -5.89 30.07
C THR A 149 -6.93 -5.53 28.60
N PHE A 150 -7.67 -4.46 28.28
CA PHE A 150 -7.80 -3.97 26.91
C PHE A 150 -6.47 -3.49 26.34
N ARG A 151 -5.68 -2.75 27.12
CA ARG A 151 -4.32 -2.34 26.72
C ARG A 151 -3.44 -3.54 26.41
N LYS A 152 -3.45 -4.56 27.26
CA LYS A 152 -2.71 -5.82 27.03
C LYS A 152 -3.14 -6.53 25.74
N ILE A 153 -4.42 -6.45 25.37
CA ILE A 153 -4.91 -6.98 24.08
C ILE A 153 -4.36 -6.16 22.92
N LEU A 154 -4.30 -4.83 23.03
CA LEU A 154 -3.72 -3.96 22.01
C LEU A 154 -2.22 -4.19 21.84
N ASP A 155 -1.48 -4.37 22.94
CA ASP A 155 -0.05 -4.67 22.91
C ASP A 155 0.22 -6.01 22.21
N LEU A 156 -0.61 -7.02 22.50
CA LEU A 156 -0.54 -8.31 21.83
C LEU A 156 -0.85 -8.19 20.34
N TYR A 157 -1.84 -7.37 19.96
CA TYR A 157 -2.15 -7.09 18.56
C TYR A 157 -0.99 -6.37 17.84
N ALA A 158 -0.37 -5.38 18.49
CA ALA A 158 0.79 -4.67 17.95
C ALA A 158 1.98 -5.62 17.76
N SER A 159 2.22 -6.55 18.69
CA SER A 159 3.25 -7.59 18.57
C SER A 159 3.01 -8.50 17.37
N VAL A 160 1.79 -9.03 17.20
CA VAL A 160 1.42 -9.85 16.04
C VAL A 160 1.54 -9.08 14.73
N ARG A 161 1.15 -7.80 14.73
CA ARG A 161 1.31 -6.93 13.57
C ARG A 161 2.79 -6.72 13.21
N LYS A 162 3.65 -6.52 14.21
CA LYS A 162 5.10 -6.36 14.00
C LYS A 162 5.71 -7.60 13.35
N MET A 163 5.42 -8.79 13.87
CA MET A 163 5.83 -10.06 13.24
C MET A 163 5.39 -10.13 11.77
N LYS A 164 4.13 -9.80 11.48
CA LYS A 164 3.63 -9.79 10.08
C LYS A 164 4.41 -8.83 9.18
N MET A 165 4.75 -7.63 9.66
CA MET A 165 5.45 -6.63 8.85
C MET A 165 6.93 -6.98 8.64
N GLU A 166 7.60 -7.56 9.64
CA GLU A 166 8.97 -8.08 9.51
C GLU A 166 9.06 -9.13 8.38
N HIS A 167 8.05 -10.01 8.25
CA HIS A 167 7.99 -10.95 7.13
C HIS A 167 7.63 -10.30 5.78
N PHE A 168 6.84 -9.22 5.78
CA PHE A 168 6.47 -8.54 4.54
C PHE A 168 7.63 -7.71 3.96
N GLU A 169 8.45 -7.11 4.81
CA GLU A 169 9.70 -6.44 4.40
C GLU A 169 10.70 -7.44 3.79
N LEU A 170 10.73 -8.69 4.28
CA LEU A 170 11.52 -9.77 3.67
C LEU A 170 10.99 -10.17 2.27
N ALA A 171 9.67 -10.12 2.06
CA ALA A 171 9.05 -10.47 0.78
C ALA A 171 9.21 -9.36 -0.29
N SER A 172 9.07 -8.09 0.09
CA SER A 172 9.14 -6.96 -0.84
C SER A 172 10.57 -6.67 -1.33
N VAL A 173 11.59 -6.95 -0.53
CA VAL A 173 13.00 -6.90 -0.97
C VAL A 173 13.30 -7.93 -2.08
N LYS A 174 12.60 -9.07 -2.09
CA LYS A 174 12.75 -10.11 -3.13
C LYS A 174 12.16 -9.71 -4.49
N GLU A 175 11.06 -8.97 -4.52
CA GLU A 175 10.42 -8.56 -5.79
C GLU A 175 11.17 -7.43 -6.51
N GLY A 176 11.85 -6.55 -5.76
CA GLY A 176 12.69 -5.49 -6.34
C GLY A 176 14.04 -5.97 -6.92
N ALA A 177 14.50 -7.17 -6.56
CA ALA A 177 15.75 -7.75 -7.05
C ALA A 177 15.58 -8.57 -8.34
N ASN A 178 14.37 -9.03 -8.66
CA ASN A 178 14.06 -9.85 -9.84
C ASN A 178 13.62 -9.04 -11.08
N THR A 179 13.69 -7.71 -11.04
CA THR A 179 13.25 -6.82 -12.13
C THR A 179 14.40 -6.02 -12.77
N LYS A 180 15.65 -6.48 -12.66
CA LYS A 180 16.81 -5.92 -13.37
C LYS A 180 17.56 -6.97 -14.15
#